data_AF-A0A8G2A2Z8-F1
#
_entry.id   AF-A0A8G2A2Z8-F1
#
_cell.length_a   1.000
_cell.length_b   1.000
_cell.length_c   1.000
_cell.angle_alpha   90.00
_cell.angle_beta   90.00
_cell.angle_gamma   90.00
#
_symmetry.space_group_name_H-M   'P 1'
#
loop_
_entity.id
_entity.type
_entity.pdbx_description
1 polymer ?
#
loop_
_entity_poly.entity_id
_entity_poly.type
_entity_poly.pdbx_seq_one_letter_code
_entity_poly.pdbx_strand_id
1 'polypeptide(L)' 'MMTISEIYEVGCEFFEGGNFFVEIHPTGVRFVNETIKDGKTVTESHFMEVGLDVISPPAVRGFIHASKKEPNYSTSW' A
#
# COMPACT_ATOMS: atom_id res chain seq x y z
N MET A 1 -2.40 -15.08 -10.99
CA MET A 1 -1.56 -13.97 -11.42
C MET A 1 -2.44 -12.75 -11.59
N MET A 2 -2.23 -11.73 -10.78
CA MET A 2 -2.90 -10.43 -10.97
C MET A 2 -2.07 -9.55 -11.91
N THR A 3 -2.74 -8.68 -12.63
CA THR A 3 -2.14 -7.57 -13.35
C THR A 3 -1.83 -6.42 -12.39
N ILE A 4 -0.93 -5.51 -12.80
CA ILE A 4 -0.62 -4.30 -12.04
C ILE A 4 -1.88 -3.44 -11.86
N SER A 5 -2.74 -3.37 -12.88
CA SER A 5 -4.02 -2.65 -12.82
C SER A 5 -4.95 -3.20 -11.74
N GLU A 6 -5.09 -4.52 -11.63
CA GLU A 6 -5.92 -5.12 -10.57
C GLU A 6 -5.32 -4.88 -9.18
N ILE A 7 -3.99 -4.89 -9.04
CA ILE A 7 -3.32 -4.58 -7.76
C ILE A 7 -3.58 -3.12 -7.38
N TYR A 8 -3.51 -2.21 -8.35
CA TYR A 8 -3.83 -0.80 -8.16
C TYR A 8 -5.29 -0.61 -7.75
N GLU A 9 -6.24 -1.23 -8.45
CA GLU A 9 -7.68 -1.11 -8.16
C GLU A 9 -8.00 -1.58 -6.74
N VAL A 10 -7.49 -2.74 -6.33
CA VAL A 10 -7.69 -3.28 -4.98
C VAL A 10 -7.02 -2.38 -3.93
N GLY A 11 -5.81 -1.88 -4.20
CA GLY A 11 -5.11 -1.00 -3.28
C GLY A 11 -5.84 0.33 -3.07
N CYS A 12 -6.37 0.90 -4.15
CA CYS A 12 -7.08 2.18 -4.14
C CYS A 12 -8.34 2.15 -3.25
N GLU A 13 -8.91 0.97 -2.96
CA GLU A 13 -10.03 0.81 -2.01
C GLU A 13 -9.69 1.33 -0.59
N PHE A 14 -8.40 1.45 -0.24
CA PHE A 14 -7.93 1.73 1.13
C PHE A 14 -7.26 3.10 1.32
N PHE A 15 -7.07 3.87 0.25
CA PHE A 15 -6.42 5.17 0.30
C PHE A 15 -7.39 6.23 -0.22
N GLU A 16 -7.96 7.02 0.70
CA GLU A 16 -8.88 8.10 0.35
C GLU A 16 -8.11 9.37 0.00
N GLY A 17 -8.33 9.87 -1.21
CA GLY A 17 -7.68 11.08 -1.72
C GLY A 17 -6.17 10.94 -1.91
N GLY A 18 -5.51 12.05 -2.24
CA GLY A 18 -4.07 12.06 -2.52
C GLY A 18 -3.70 11.50 -3.89
N ASN A 19 -2.40 11.25 -4.06
CA ASN A 19 -1.81 10.61 -5.22
C ASN A 19 -1.38 9.20 -4.83
N PHE A 20 -2.18 8.22 -5.23
CA PHE A 20 -1.94 6.81 -4.97
C PHE A 20 -1.24 6.15 -6.16
N PHE A 21 -0.23 5.33 -5.90
CA PHE A 21 0.44 4.53 -6.92
C PHE A 21 1.05 3.26 -6.33
N VAL A 22 1.39 2.34 -7.24
CA VAL A 22 1.97 1.04 -6.91
C VAL A 22 3.36 0.95 -7.51
N GLU A 23 4.36 0.64 -6.69
CA GLU A 23 5.71 0.35 -7.15
C GLU A 23 5.93 -1.16 -7.20
N ILE A 24 6.48 -1.63 -8.31
CA ILE A 24 6.84 -3.04 -8.49
C ILE A 24 8.32 -3.21 -8.20
N HIS A 25 8.64 -4.10 -7.27
CA HIS A 25 10.00 -4.42 -6.85
C HIS A 25 10.32 -5.89 -7.14
N PRO A 26 11.60 -6.29 -7.24
CA PRO A 26 11.97 -7.69 -7.49
C PRO A 26 11.41 -8.68 -6.46
N THR A 27 11.21 -8.23 -5.23
CA THR A 27 10.75 -9.06 -4.10
C THR A 27 9.29 -8.84 -3.72
N GLY A 28 8.59 -7.93 -4.39
CA GLY A 28 7.19 -7.66 -4.04
C GLY A 28 6.65 -6.34 -4.56
N VAL A 29 5.65 -5.83 -3.83
CA VAL A 29 4.87 -4.67 -4.25
C VAL A 29 4.82 -3.65 -3.12
N ARG A 30 5.04 -2.38 -3.46
CA ARG A 30 4.84 -1.26 -2.53
C ARG A 30 3.59 -0.48 -2.91
N PHE A 31 2.71 -0.27 -1.94
CA PHE A 31 1.58 0.64 -2.04
C PHE A 31 2.01 1.99 -1.48
N VAL A 32 1.84 3.07 -2.23
CA VAL A 32 2.25 4.41 -1.82
C VAL A 32 1.09 5.37 -1.99
N ASN A 33 0.84 6.19 -0.98
CA ASN A 33 -0.14 7.27 -1.03
C ASN A 33 0.50 8.57 -0.54
N GLU A 34 0.50 9.59 -1.41
CA GLU A 34 0.98 10.92 -1.09
C GLU A 34 -0.19 11.87 -0.88
N THR A 35 -0.24 12.52 0.27
CA THR A 35 -1.29 13.49 0.63
C THR A 35 -0.67 14.81 1.04
N ILE A 36 -1.43 15.91 0.92
CA ILE A 36 -1.01 17.22 1.45
C ILE A 36 -1.68 17.41 2.81
N LYS A 37 -0.89 17.54 3.86
CA LYS A 37 -1.33 17.84 5.23
C LYS A 37 -0.56 19.04 5.76
N ASP A 38 -1.28 20.07 6.20
CA ASP A 38 -0.71 21.33 6.71
C ASP A 38 0.33 21.97 5.76
N GLY A 39 0.06 21.90 4.44
CA GLY A 39 0.95 22.44 3.40
C GLY A 39 2.21 21.61 3.14
N LYS A 40 2.34 20.43 3.75
CA LYS A 40 3.46 19.50 3.54
C LYS A 40 2.99 18.20 2.89
N THR A 41 3.82 17.64 2.02
CA THR A 41 3.59 16.28 1.49
C THR A 41 3.86 15.26 2.59
N VAL A 42 2.89 14.39 2.83
CA VAL A 42 2.99 13.23 3.72
C VAL A 42 2.84 11.98 2.87
N THR A 43 3.81 11.08 2.99
CA THR A 43 3.83 9.81 2.25
C THR A 43 3.54 8.67 3.21
N GLU A 44 2.43 7.96 2.97
CA GLU A 44 2.11 6.67 3.57
C GLU A 44 2.58 5.57 2.60
N SER A 45 3.29 4.54 3.10
CA SER A 45 3.68 3.43 2.22
C SER A 45 3.74 2.10 2.95
N HIS A 46 3.30 1.04 2.26
CA HIS A 46 3.26 -0.33 2.79
C HIS A 46 3.87 -1.30 1.79
N PHE A 47 4.80 -2.16 2.24
CA PHE A 47 5.51 -3.11 1.36
C PHE A 47 5.05 -4.54 1.61
N MET A 48 4.51 -5.18 0.58
CA MET A 48 4.09 -6.58 0.58
C MET A 48 5.15 -7.42 -0.12
N GLU A 49 5.92 -8.18 0.66
CA GLU A 49 6.98 -9.07 0.17
C GLU A 49 6.39 -10.38 -0.38
N VAL A 50 5.71 -10.28 -1.52
CA VAL A 50 5.06 -11.40 -2.20
C VAL A 50 5.23 -11.22 -3.72
N GLY A 51 5.67 -12.28 -4.39
CA GLY A 51 5.83 -12.30 -5.84
C GLY A 51 4.53 -12.00 -6.60
N LEU A 52 4.65 -11.31 -7.73
CA LEU A 52 3.50 -10.95 -8.57
C LEU A 52 2.76 -12.16 -9.17
N ASP A 53 3.45 -13.28 -9.31
CA ASP A 53 2.93 -14.53 -9.81
C ASP A 53 1.93 -15.18 -8.84
N VAL A 54 2.13 -14.97 -7.54
CA VAL A 54 1.34 -15.58 -6.45
C VAL A 54 0.41 -14.60 -5.73
N ILE A 55 0.48 -13.31 -6.02
CA ILE A 55 -0.40 -12.30 -5.41
C ILE A 55 -1.86 -12.51 -5.84
N SER A 56 -2.78 -12.29 -4.89
CA SER A 56 -4.23 -12.44 -5.08
C SER A 56 -5.01 -11.28 -4.45
N PRO A 57 -6.21 -10.93 -4.95
CA PRO A 57 -6.97 -9.80 -4.41
C PRO A 57 -7.26 -9.92 -2.91
N PRO A 58 -7.67 -11.10 -2.36
CA PRO A 58 -7.87 -11.24 -0.92
C PRO A 58 -6.60 -11.02 -0.10
N ALA A 59 -5.44 -11.43 -0.62
CA ALA A 59 -4.15 -11.22 0.06
C ALA A 59 -3.79 -9.74 0.13
N VAL A 60 -3.98 -8.98 -0.95
CA VAL A 60 -3.77 -7.52 -0.98
C VAL A 60 -4.69 -6.82 0.02
N ARG A 61 -6.00 -7.14 0.00
CA ARG A 61 -6.97 -6.55 0.94
C ARG A 61 -6.61 -6.87 2.40
N GLY A 62 -6.29 -8.13 2.68
CA GLY A 62 -5.91 -8.58 4.02
C GLY A 62 -4.65 -7.88 4.53
N PHE A 63 -3.64 -7.76 3.65
CA PHE A 63 -2.40 -7.05 3.95
C PHE A 63 -2.66 -5.57 4.26
N ILE A 64 -3.26 -4.81 3.33
CA ILE A 64 -3.46 -3.36 3.52
C ILE A 64 -4.36 -3.09 4.73
N HIS A 65 -5.41 -3.89 4.93
CA HIS A 65 -6.29 -3.75 6.10
C HIS A 65 -5.54 -3.97 7.42
N ALA A 66 -4.61 -4.94 7.47
CA ALA A 66 -3.76 -5.15 8.63
C ALA A 66 -2.77 -3.99 8.82
N SER A 67 -2.09 -3.57 7.76
CA SER A 67 -1.07 -2.51 7.80
C SER A 67 -1.64 -1.13 8.16
N LYS A 68 -2.89 -0.84 7.79
CA LYS A 68 -3.59 0.38 8.20
C LYS A 68 -4.24 0.29 9.60
N LYS A 69 -4.40 -0.92 10.14
CA LYS A 69 -4.95 -1.16 11.49
C LYS A 69 -3.91 -1.18 12.60
N GLU A 70 -2.63 -1.40 12.28
CA GLU A 70 -1.59 -1.37 13.32
C GLU A 70 -1.50 0.03 13.94
N PRO A 71 -1.60 0.14 15.28
CA PRO A 71 -1.45 1.40 15.97
C PRO A 71 0.02 1.85 15.86
N ASN A 72 0.20 3.16 15.65
CA ASN A 72 1.48 3.87 15.77
C ASN A 72 2.34 3.31 16.91
N TYR A 73 3.32 2.45 16.60
CA TYR A 73 4.50 2.36 17.44
C TYR A 73 5.34 3.61 17.13
N SER A 74 4.97 4.69 17.80
CA SER A 74 5.91 5.76 18.14
C SER A 74 7.03 5.12 18.97
N THR A 75 8.06 4.60 18.32
CA THR A 75 9.35 4.35 18.98
C THR A 75 10.08 5.67 19.07
N SER A 76 9.70 6.45 20.08
CA SER A 76 10.59 7.40 20.72
C SER A 76 11.30 6.65 21.85
N TRP A 77 12.51 6.15 21.60
CA TRP A 77 13.61 5.96 22.55
C TRP A 77 14.92 5.90 21.78
#